data_AF-A0A3A4KGK6-F1
#
_entry.id   AF-A0A3A4KGK6-F1
#
_cell.length_a   1.000
_cell.length_b   1.000
_cell.length_c   1.000
_cell.angle_alpha   90.00
_cell.angle_beta   90.00
_cell.angle_gamma   90.00
#
_symmetry.space_group_name_H-M   'P 1'
#
loop_
_entity.id
_entity.type
_entity.pdbx_description
1 polymer ?
#
loop_
_entity_poly.entity_id
_entity_poly.type
_entity_poly.pdbx_seq_one_letter_code
_entity_poly.pdbx_strand_id
1 'polypeptide(L)'
;MGYVYAFRLGKLEQYKIGQTTTTPEKRRSSAQTSCSERLTVFGAIETDEYKALEKYIKDRWGHRRSTEGGTEIYHLTEPEATGLFSAARAWVIDELPKLLRAAELEALQPDPAVLPSDQTTRALRGQWIKLHDEEIRAKQEYDEAAATRARVESELKLAIGTASGIEEVASWKVGVKSRRISGDLVKEREPDLYEQALVSTLSAEKFKALLIDLEREREYESFQEVRLTRNFRSPSDPHRGVGTRESGTAHDFQGCSSANSGLPGQTSRNLARIGVAARDPVGRQPRHQIRSLAHRATRTEEFADQHDAFGDRMTRVGEPSGEAGHAVA
;
A
#
# COMPACT_ATOMS: atom_id res chain seq x y z
N MET A 1 20.01 -15.86 2.97
CA MET A 1 19.69 -16.08 1.55
C MET A 1 18.24 -16.50 1.35
N GLY A 2 17.58 -15.95 0.33
CA GLY A 2 16.22 -16.30 -0.08
C GLY A 2 16.04 -16.13 -1.58
N TYR A 3 14.81 -16.31 -2.05
CA TYR A 3 14.45 -16.26 -3.47
C TYR A 3 13.23 -15.36 -3.67
N VAL A 4 13.25 -14.57 -4.74
CA VAL A 4 12.04 -14.04 -5.38
C VAL A 4 11.78 -14.87 -6.62
N TYR A 5 10.56 -15.42 -6.76
CA TYR A 5 10.20 -16.33 -7.83
C TYR A 5 8.93 -15.88 -8.55
N ALA A 6 8.76 -16.38 -9.76
CA ALA A 6 7.51 -16.35 -10.50
C ALA A 6 7.10 -17.77 -10.87
N PHE A 7 5.86 -18.13 -10.57
CA PHE A 7 5.21 -19.32 -11.12
C PHE A 7 4.20 -18.89 -12.18
N ARG A 8 4.25 -19.51 -13.35
CA ARG A 8 3.18 -19.38 -14.35
C ARG A 8 2.01 -20.26 -13.96
N LEU A 9 0.79 -19.74 -14.10
CA LEU A 9 -0.45 -20.46 -13.80
C LEU A 9 -0.97 -21.14 -15.08
N GLY A 10 -0.69 -22.42 -15.24
CA GLY A 10 -1.13 -23.22 -16.38
C GLY A 10 -0.71 -22.61 -17.71
N LYS A 11 -1.68 -22.39 -18.60
CA LYS A 11 -1.49 -21.71 -19.90
C LYS A 11 -1.90 -20.24 -19.88
N LEU A 12 -2.33 -19.73 -18.73
CA LEU A 12 -2.82 -18.36 -18.59
C LEU A 12 -1.66 -17.37 -18.65
N GLU A 13 -1.96 -16.13 -19.02
CA GLU A 13 -1.05 -14.96 -18.92
C GLU A 13 -1.05 -14.41 -17.48
N GLN A 14 -0.90 -15.33 -16.53
CA GLN A 14 -0.93 -15.04 -15.11
C GLN A 14 0.28 -15.62 -14.41
N TYR A 15 0.90 -14.80 -13.57
CA TYR A 15 2.10 -15.14 -12.85
C TYR A 15 1.89 -14.90 -11.36
N LYS A 16 2.11 -15.94 -10.55
CA LYS A 16 2.22 -15.82 -9.09
C LYS A 16 3.65 -15.40 -8.76
N ILE A 17 3.84 -14.16 -8.35
CA ILE A 17 5.14 -13.62 -7.96
C ILE A 17 5.18 -13.46 -6.46
N GLY A 18 6.20 -14.03 -5.83
CA GLY A 18 6.38 -13.97 -4.38
C GLY A 18 7.80 -14.30 -3.95
N GLN A 19 7.99 -14.44 -2.64
CA GLN A 19 9.28 -14.73 -2.04
C GLN A 19 9.27 -16.00 -1.19
N THR A 20 10.44 -16.62 -1.00
CA THR A 20 10.63 -17.79 -0.14
C THR A 20 12.07 -17.90 0.35
N THR A 21 12.27 -18.54 1.51
CA THR A 21 13.61 -18.91 2.02
C THR A 21 14.02 -20.33 1.62
N THR A 22 13.11 -21.10 1.00
CA THR A 22 13.38 -22.44 0.46
C THR A 22 13.53 -22.39 -1.05
N THR A 23 14.05 -23.44 -1.68
CA THR A 23 14.13 -23.52 -3.14
C THR A 23 12.74 -23.31 -3.78
N PRO A 24 12.63 -22.55 -4.89
CA PRO A 24 11.36 -22.31 -5.59
C PRO A 24 10.54 -23.57 -5.89
N GLU A 25 11.18 -24.70 -6.17
CA GLU A 25 10.55 -25.99 -6.46
C GLU A 25 9.80 -26.55 -5.24
N LYS A 26 10.41 -26.45 -4.05
CA LYS A 26 9.77 -26.83 -2.78
C LYS A 26 8.58 -25.93 -2.49
N ARG A 27 8.76 -24.61 -2.67
CA ARG A 27 7.67 -23.64 -2.50
C ARG A 27 6.53 -23.90 -3.48
N ARG A 28 6.83 -24.22 -4.75
CA ARG A 28 5.85 -24.59 -5.77
C ARG A 28 5.01 -25.77 -5.33
N SER A 29 5.63 -26.85 -4.82
CA SER A 29 4.88 -28.02 -4.33
C SER A 29 3.89 -27.64 -3.21
N SER A 30 4.31 -26.79 -2.27
CA SER A 30 3.41 -26.30 -1.21
C SER A 30 2.32 -25.35 -1.71
N ALA A 31 2.59 -24.57 -2.76
CA ALA A 31 1.62 -23.65 -3.34
C ALA A 31 0.62 -24.35 -4.28
N GLN A 32 1.02 -25.48 -4.87
CA GLN A 32 0.19 -26.26 -5.78
C GLN A 32 -1.04 -26.85 -5.09
N THR A 33 -0.94 -27.22 -3.81
CA THR A 33 -2.05 -27.84 -3.07
C THR A 33 -3.28 -26.94 -2.94
N SER A 34 -3.09 -25.62 -3.00
CA SER A 34 -4.16 -24.62 -2.93
C SER A 34 -4.46 -23.96 -4.28
N CYS A 35 -3.96 -24.51 -5.39
CA CYS A 35 -4.13 -23.93 -6.72
C CYS A 35 -4.69 -25.01 -7.67
N SER A 36 -5.85 -24.74 -8.26
CA SER A 36 -6.45 -25.62 -9.27
C SER A 36 -5.62 -25.70 -10.54
N GLU A 37 -4.94 -24.62 -10.89
CA GLU A 37 -4.05 -24.54 -12.04
C GLU A 37 -2.67 -25.11 -11.74
N ARG A 38 -2.07 -25.79 -12.73
CA ARG A 38 -0.71 -26.29 -12.60
C ARG A 38 0.28 -25.12 -12.55
N LEU A 39 1.09 -25.07 -11.50
CA LEU A 39 2.16 -24.09 -11.35
C LEU A 39 3.45 -24.60 -12.01
N THR A 40 4.06 -23.78 -12.84
CA THR A 40 5.40 -24.05 -13.40
C THR A 40 6.34 -22.92 -13.04
N VAL A 41 7.58 -23.25 -12.63
CA VAL A 41 8.59 -22.24 -12.33
C VAL A 41 8.93 -21.52 -13.63
N PHE A 42 8.68 -20.21 -13.65
CA PHE A 42 9.03 -19.35 -14.77
C PHE A 42 10.43 -18.75 -14.57
N GLY A 43 10.70 -18.24 -13.38
CA GLY A 43 11.99 -17.66 -13.03
C GLY A 43 12.16 -17.52 -11.53
N ALA A 44 13.42 -17.45 -11.09
CA ALA A 44 13.78 -17.18 -9.71
C ALA A 44 15.09 -16.39 -9.62
N ILE A 45 15.16 -15.47 -8.67
CA ILE A 45 16.33 -14.65 -8.33
C ILE A 45 16.70 -14.98 -6.90
N GLU A 46 17.87 -15.57 -6.70
CA GLU A 46 18.46 -15.83 -5.40
C GLU A 46 19.22 -14.60 -4.91
N THR A 47 18.94 -14.15 -3.69
CA THR A 47 19.60 -12.99 -3.07
C THR A 47 19.36 -12.97 -1.58
N ASP A 48 20.27 -12.38 -0.80
CA ASP A 48 20.05 -12.09 0.61
C ASP A 48 19.00 -11.00 0.82
N GLU A 49 18.85 -10.09 -0.16
CA GLU A 49 17.96 -8.93 -0.12
C GLU A 49 16.59 -9.20 -0.77
N TYR A 50 16.11 -10.43 -0.69
CA TYR A 50 14.89 -10.89 -1.38
C TYR A 50 13.64 -10.08 -0.98
N LYS A 51 13.60 -9.54 0.24
CA LYS A 51 12.51 -8.67 0.71
C LYS A 51 12.50 -7.30 0.01
N ALA A 52 13.69 -6.69 -0.17
CA ALA A 52 13.82 -5.42 -0.87
C ALA A 52 13.47 -5.59 -2.35
N LEU A 53 13.91 -6.69 -2.95
CA LEU A 53 13.57 -7.06 -4.33
C LEU A 53 12.06 -7.29 -4.53
N GLU A 54 11.42 -8.00 -3.60
CA GLU A 54 9.97 -8.20 -3.66
C GLU A 54 9.25 -6.84 -3.60
N LYS A 55 9.63 -5.97 -2.66
CA LYS A 55 9.08 -4.61 -2.56
C LYS A 55 9.26 -3.83 -3.87
N TYR A 56 10.45 -3.85 -4.47
CA TYR A 56 10.72 -3.20 -5.76
C TYR A 56 9.75 -3.68 -6.87
N ILE A 57 9.54 -4.99 -6.98
CA ILE A 57 8.61 -5.55 -7.97
C ILE A 57 7.18 -5.11 -7.66
N LYS A 58 6.76 -5.13 -6.39
CA LYS A 58 5.42 -4.70 -5.97
C LYS A 58 5.17 -3.23 -6.27
N ASP A 59 6.13 -2.36 -6.02
CA ASP A 59 6.01 -0.92 -6.26
C ASP A 59 5.95 -0.62 -7.76
N ARG A 60 6.82 -1.26 -8.57
CA ARG A 60 6.91 -1.01 -10.02
C ARG A 60 5.78 -1.62 -10.83
N TRP A 61 5.32 -2.82 -10.45
CA TRP A 61 4.33 -3.60 -11.22
C TRP A 61 3.02 -3.83 -10.49
N GLY A 62 2.79 -3.13 -9.36
CA GLY A 62 1.59 -3.29 -8.54
C GLY A 62 0.28 -3.04 -9.30
N HIS A 63 0.31 -2.19 -10.33
CA HIS A 63 -0.84 -1.91 -11.18
C HIS A 63 -1.26 -3.09 -12.09
N ARG A 64 -0.37 -4.07 -12.33
CA ARG A 64 -0.69 -5.31 -13.07
C ARG A 64 -1.15 -6.45 -12.17
N ARG A 65 -1.21 -6.21 -10.86
CA ARG A 65 -1.68 -7.21 -9.88
C ARG A 65 -3.18 -7.43 -10.05
N SER A 66 -3.59 -8.69 -10.04
CA SER A 66 -4.99 -9.07 -10.04
C SER A 66 -5.71 -8.59 -8.79
N THR A 67 -6.91 -8.06 -8.94
CA THR A 67 -7.84 -7.82 -7.84
C THR A 67 -8.54 -9.10 -7.41
N GLU A 68 -8.56 -10.11 -8.28
CA GLU A 68 -9.21 -11.41 -8.12
C GLU A 68 -8.13 -12.50 -8.04
N GLY A 69 -7.98 -13.16 -6.88
CA GLY A 69 -6.96 -14.23 -6.71
C GLY A 69 -5.79 -13.90 -5.77
N GLY A 70 -5.88 -12.79 -5.04
CA GLY A 70 -4.94 -12.44 -3.97
C GLY A 70 -3.80 -11.53 -4.40
N THR A 71 -3.04 -11.03 -3.42
CA THR A 71 -2.06 -9.95 -3.61
C THR A 71 -0.77 -10.36 -4.33
N GLU A 72 -0.71 -11.57 -4.89
CA GLU A 72 0.50 -12.15 -5.47
C GLU A 72 0.32 -12.57 -6.93
N ILE A 73 -0.88 -12.43 -7.51
CA ILE A 73 -1.14 -12.79 -8.92
C ILE A 73 -1.01 -11.55 -9.80
N TYR A 74 -0.26 -11.66 -10.88
CA TYR A 74 -0.01 -10.58 -11.85
C TYR A 74 -0.48 -11.01 -13.24
N HIS A 75 -1.17 -10.12 -13.95
CA HIS A 75 -1.55 -10.31 -15.35
C HIS A 75 -0.44 -9.76 -16.24
N LEU A 76 0.41 -10.66 -16.72
CA LEU A 76 1.58 -10.33 -17.52
C LEU A 76 1.65 -11.31 -18.69
N THR A 77 2.03 -10.81 -19.86
CA THR A 77 2.48 -11.63 -20.97
C THR A 77 3.85 -12.24 -20.64
N GLU A 78 4.25 -13.30 -21.34
CA GLU A 78 5.56 -13.93 -21.16
C GLU A 78 6.75 -12.97 -21.42
N PRO A 79 6.73 -12.12 -22.48
CA PRO A 79 7.75 -11.10 -22.67
C PRO A 79 7.82 -10.06 -21.53
N GLU A 80 6.67 -9.61 -21.01
CA GLU A 80 6.64 -8.69 -19.86
C GLU A 80 7.24 -9.34 -18.61
N ALA A 81 6.87 -10.58 -18.31
CA ALA A 81 7.43 -11.32 -17.18
C ALA A 81 8.94 -11.53 -17.32
N THR A 82 9.42 -11.81 -18.53
CA THR A 82 10.85 -11.92 -18.84
C THR A 82 11.56 -10.59 -18.61
N GLY A 83 11.02 -9.49 -19.14
CA GLY A 83 11.56 -8.14 -18.97
C GLY A 83 11.59 -7.71 -17.50
N LEU A 84 10.54 -8.01 -16.75
CA LEU A 84 10.45 -7.77 -15.30
C LEU A 84 11.60 -8.46 -14.55
N PHE A 85 11.81 -9.76 -14.79
CA PHE A 85 12.86 -10.51 -14.10
C PHE A 85 14.27 -10.08 -14.52
N SER A 86 14.46 -9.72 -15.79
CA SER A 86 15.72 -9.13 -16.25
C SER A 86 16.02 -7.80 -15.56
N ALA A 87 15.05 -6.89 -15.51
CA ALA A 87 15.20 -5.61 -14.81
C ALA A 87 15.40 -5.77 -13.30
N ALA A 88 14.71 -6.72 -12.69
CA ALA A 88 14.86 -7.05 -11.27
C ALA A 88 16.28 -7.56 -10.95
N ARG A 89 16.87 -8.41 -11.81
CA ARG A 89 18.27 -8.84 -11.64
C ARG A 89 19.24 -7.67 -11.75
N ALA A 90 19.10 -6.85 -12.79
CA ALA A 90 19.95 -5.66 -12.97
C ALA A 90 19.84 -4.72 -11.76
N TRP A 91 18.63 -4.46 -11.27
CA TRP A 91 18.42 -3.62 -10.09
C TRP A 91 19.11 -4.16 -8.83
N VAL A 92 19.05 -5.47 -8.58
CA VAL A 92 19.76 -6.08 -7.43
C VAL A 92 21.27 -5.94 -7.56
N ILE A 93 21.83 -6.06 -8.76
CA ILE A 93 23.27 -6.01 -8.99
C ILE A 93 23.78 -4.57 -8.95
N ASP A 94 23.10 -3.66 -9.65
CA ASP A 94 23.64 -2.33 -9.95
C ASP A 94 23.12 -1.23 -9.02
N GLU A 95 21.85 -1.31 -8.60
CA GLU A 95 21.17 -0.18 -7.94
C GLU A 95 20.98 -0.41 -6.44
N LEU A 96 20.58 -1.61 -6.04
CA LEU A 96 20.34 -1.93 -4.64
C LEU A 96 21.57 -1.67 -3.74
N PRO A 97 22.81 -2.05 -4.12
CA PRO A 97 23.99 -1.75 -3.29
C PRO A 97 24.20 -0.24 -3.09
N LYS A 98 23.92 0.57 -4.12
CA LYS A 98 24.01 2.04 -4.03
C LYS A 98 22.96 2.59 -3.06
N LEU A 99 21.73 2.08 -3.14
CA LEU A 99 20.63 2.48 -2.24
C LEU A 99 20.92 2.11 -0.79
N LEU A 100 21.43 0.91 -0.53
CA LEU A 100 21.83 0.48 0.81
C LEU A 100 22.96 1.38 1.33
N ARG A 101 23.98 1.65 0.51
CA ARG A 101 25.08 2.53 0.89
C ARG A 101 24.63 3.97 1.16
N ALA A 102 23.71 4.50 0.37
CA ALA A 102 23.14 5.82 0.59
C ALA A 102 22.37 5.87 1.92
N ALA A 103 21.53 4.87 2.20
CA ALA A 103 20.78 4.79 3.46
C ALA A 103 21.70 4.66 4.69
N GLU A 104 22.81 3.91 4.58
CA GLU A 104 23.84 3.86 5.62
C GLU A 104 24.45 5.24 5.89
N LEU A 105 24.80 5.98 4.84
CA LEU A 105 25.38 7.32 4.95
C LEU A 105 24.39 8.34 5.52
N GLU A 106 23.10 8.27 5.15
CA GLU A 106 22.03 9.11 5.69
C GLU A 106 21.81 8.91 7.19
N ALA A 107 22.08 7.72 7.72
CA ALA A 107 21.96 7.41 9.14
C ALA A 107 23.11 7.97 9.98
N LEU A 108 24.22 8.40 9.36
CA LEU A 108 25.35 8.99 10.05
C LEU A 108 25.08 10.46 10.39
N GLN A 109 25.68 10.94 11.48
CA GLN A 109 25.69 12.37 11.76
C GLN A 109 26.50 13.08 10.66
N PRO A 110 25.96 14.14 10.04
CA PRO A 110 26.68 14.85 9.00
C PRO A 110 27.93 15.51 9.58
N ASP A 111 29.05 15.35 8.87
CA ASP A 111 30.26 16.13 9.11
C ASP A 111 29.96 17.61 8.74
N PRO A 112 30.28 18.60 9.60
CA PRO A 112 30.13 20.01 9.25
C PRO A 112 31.01 20.46 8.07
N ALA A 113 32.00 19.66 7.66
CA ALA A 113 32.85 19.97 6.52
C ALA A 113 32.03 20.03 5.20
N VAL A 114 32.14 21.17 4.51
CA VAL A 114 31.55 21.37 3.18
C VAL A 114 32.59 21.02 2.11
N LEU A 115 32.29 20.01 1.31
CA LEU A 115 33.15 19.62 0.19
C LEU A 115 32.99 20.60 -0.99
N PRO A 116 34.08 20.91 -1.73
CA PRO A 116 33.98 21.71 -2.93
C PRO A 116 33.19 20.96 -4.02
N SER A 117 32.38 21.69 -4.78
CA SER A 117 31.66 21.12 -5.93
C SER A 117 32.61 20.86 -7.09
N ASP A 118 32.52 19.69 -7.71
CA ASP A 118 33.20 19.36 -8.96
C ASP A 118 32.23 19.44 -10.17
N GLN A 119 32.69 19.02 -11.36
CA GLN A 119 31.82 19.02 -12.54
C GLN A 119 30.74 17.92 -12.47
N THR A 120 31.09 16.75 -11.93
CA THR A 120 30.20 15.59 -11.83
C THR A 120 29.02 15.86 -10.91
N THR A 121 29.28 16.36 -9.71
CA THR A 121 28.26 16.74 -8.71
C THR A 121 27.35 17.85 -9.21
N ARG A 122 27.87 18.84 -9.95
CA ARG A 122 27.05 19.87 -10.61
C ARG A 122 26.15 19.29 -11.70
N ALA A 123 26.66 18.35 -12.50
CA ALA A 123 25.86 17.66 -13.51
C ALA A 123 24.74 16.82 -12.87
N LEU A 124 25.06 16.05 -11.82
CA LEU A 124 24.08 15.27 -11.06
C LEU A 124 23.01 16.17 -10.42
N ARG A 125 23.40 17.31 -9.84
CA ARG A 125 22.44 18.30 -9.32
C ARG A 125 21.52 18.82 -10.42
N GLY A 126 22.05 19.14 -11.60
CA GLY A 126 21.25 19.58 -12.75
C GLY A 126 20.25 18.51 -13.20
N GLN A 127 20.68 17.25 -13.28
CA GLN A 127 19.79 16.12 -13.59
C GLN A 127 18.72 15.92 -12.53
N TRP A 128 19.08 16.02 -11.24
CA TRP A 128 18.14 15.90 -10.13
C TRP A 128 17.05 16.98 -10.17
N ILE A 129 17.42 18.25 -10.39
CA ILE A 129 16.46 19.35 -10.54
C ILE A 129 15.50 19.05 -11.71
N LYS A 130 16.03 18.66 -12.87
CA LYS A 130 15.21 18.33 -14.04
C LYS A 130 14.21 17.20 -13.76
N LEU A 131 14.67 16.11 -13.14
CA LEU A 131 13.80 14.98 -12.79
C LEU A 131 12.74 15.37 -11.76
N HIS A 132 13.09 16.24 -10.81
CA HIS A 132 12.15 16.73 -9.81
C HIS A 132 11.06 17.61 -10.43
N ASP A 133 11.43 18.50 -11.37
CA ASP A 133 10.47 19.32 -12.11
C ASP A 133 9.54 18.46 -12.98
N GLU A 134 10.08 17.41 -13.61
CA GLU A 134 9.29 16.42 -14.37
C GLU A 134 8.31 15.66 -13.47
N GLU A 135 8.74 15.26 -12.26
CA GLU A 135 7.88 14.61 -11.26
C GLU A 135 6.72 15.54 -10.84
N ILE A 136 7.01 16.81 -10.55
CA ILE A 136 6.00 17.81 -10.20
C ILE A 136 4.98 17.97 -11.33
N ARG A 137 5.44 18.08 -12.58
CA ARG A 137 4.56 18.23 -13.75
C ARG A 137 3.67 17.00 -13.93
N ALA A 138 4.24 15.79 -13.89
CA ALA A 138 3.48 14.55 -14.04
C ALA A 138 2.41 14.41 -12.94
N LYS A 139 2.72 14.85 -11.72
CA LYS A 139 1.75 14.88 -10.62
C LYS A 139 0.61 15.87 -10.87
N GLN A 140 0.92 17.08 -11.35
CA GLN A 140 -0.09 18.08 -11.70
C GLN A 140 -1.04 17.55 -12.79
N GLU A 141 -0.48 16.96 -13.86
CA GLU A 141 -1.26 16.34 -14.94
C GLU A 141 -2.17 15.22 -14.42
N TYR A 142 -1.65 14.37 -13.51
CA TYR A 142 -2.45 13.34 -12.86
C TYR A 142 -3.59 13.92 -12.02
N ASP A 143 -3.32 14.95 -11.21
CA ASP A 143 -4.31 15.60 -10.35
C ASP A 143 -5.40 16.29 -11.19
N GLU A 144 -5.05 16.93 -12.31
CA GLU A 144 -5.98 17.50 -13.27
C GLU A 144 -6.87 16.43 -13.93
N ALA A 145 -6.27 15.32 -14.37
CA ALA A 145 -7.02 14.18 -14.91
C ALA A 145 -7.96 13.57 -13.87
N ALA A 146 -7.52 13.45 -12.61
CA ALA A 146 -8.34 12.95 -11.51
C ALA A 146 -9.51 13.88 -11.18
N ALA A 147 -9.28 15.21 -11.16
CA ALA A 147 -10.33 16.21 -10.98
C ALA A 147 -11.36 16.17 -12.11
N THR A 148 -10.88 16.05 -13.36
CA THR A 148 -11.72 15.94 -14.56
C THR A 148 -12.59 14.68 -14.51
N ARG A 149 -12.00 13.54 -14.16
CA ARG A 149 -12.73 12.29 -13.93
C ARG A 149 -13.79 12.44 -12.85
N ALA A 150 -13.46 13.05 -11.71
CA ALA A 150 -14.39 13.25 -10.60
C ALA A 150 -15.57 14.17 -10.99
N ARG A 151 -15.31 15.20 -11.81
CA ARG A 151 -16.35 16.05 -12.39
C ARG A 151 -17.29 15.26 -13.29
N VAL A 152 -16.75 14.52 -14.27
CA VAL A 152 -17.56 13.69 -15.18
C VAL A 152 -18.35 12.63 -14.40
N GLU A 153 -17.74 11.98 -13.42
CA GLU A 153 -18.44 11.05 -12.52
C GLU A 153 -19.61 11.71 -11.78
N SER A 154 -19.43 12.95 -11.31
CA SER A 154 -20.48 13.71 -10.63
C SER A 154 -21.62 14.08 -11.59
N GLU A 155 -21.30 14.54 -12.79
CA GLU A 155 -22.29 14.83 -13.85
C GLU A 155 -23.08 13.56 -14.22
N LEU A 156 -22.43 12.41 -14.36
CA LEU A 156 -23.09 11.12 -14.59
C LEU A 156 -24.02 10.71 -13.44
N LYS A 157 -23.57 10.86 -12.18
CA LYS A 157 -24.40 10.57 -11.00
C LYS A 157 -25.65 11.45 -10.96
N LEU A 158 -25.50 12.74 -11.28
CA LEU A 158 -26.62 13.68 -11.39
C LEU A 158 -27.58 13.29 -12.51
N ALA A 159 -27.05 12.89 -13.67
CA ALA A 159 -27.86 12.43 -14.80
C ALA A 159 -28.66 11.17 -14.49
N ILE A 160 -28.08 10.20 -13.75
CA ILE A 160 -28.83 9.02 -13.30
C ILE A 160 -29.88 9.37 -12.24
N GLY A 161 -29.54 10.28 -11.31
CA GLY A 161 -30.39 10.68 -10.20
C GLY A 161 -30.84 9.50 -9.32
N THR A 162 -32.15 9.26 -9.26
CA THR A 162 -32.75 8.17 -8.49
C THR A 162 -32.91 6.86 -9.27
N ALA A 163 -32.67 6.87 -10.59
CA ALA A 163 -32.76 5.66 -11.40
C ALA A 163 -31.68 4.63 -11.01
N SER A 164 -31.84 3.38 -11.48
CA SER A 164 -30.85 2.32 -11.28
C SER A 164 -29.58 2.52 -12.12
N GLY A 165 -29.67 3.22 -13.25
CA GLY A 165 -28.56 3.49 -14.15
C GLY A 165 -29.00 4.11 -15.47
N ILE A 166 -28.02 4.34 -16.34
CA ILE A 166 -28.17 4.62 -17.76
C ILE A 166 -27.55 3.42 -18.48
N GLU A 167 -28.34 2.76 -19.32
CA GLU A 167 -27.92 1.59 -20.09
C GLU A 167 -26.59 1.85 -20.82
N GLU A 168 -25.67 0.88 -20.75
CA GLU A 168 -24.31 0.94 -21.32
C GLU A 168 -23.38 2.06 -20.84
N VAL A 169 -23.85 3.00 -20.00
CA VAL A 169 -23.06 4.15 -19.54
C VAL A 169 -22.62 3.98 -18.09
N ALA A 170 -23.56 3.77 -17.17
CA ALA A 170 -23.27 3.67 -15.75
C ALA A 170 -24.47 3.18 -14.94
N SER A 171 -24.23 2.52 -13.82
CA SER A 171 -25.29 2.06 -12.90
C SER A 171 -24.92 2.25 -11.44
N TRP A 172 -25.96 2.34 -10.60
CA TRP A 172 -25.84 2.22 -9.16
C TRP A 172 -25.93 0.76 -8.76
N LYS A 173 -24.88 0.25 -8.12
CA LYS A 173 -24.95 -1.02 -7.39
C LYS A 173 -25.37 -0.74 -5.96
N VAL A 174 -26.58 -1.14 -5.60
CA VAL A 174 -27.04 -1.11 -4.21
C VAL A 174 -26.33 -2.23 -3.45
N GLY A 175 -25.67 -1.87 -2.37
CA GLY A 175 -25.04 -2.80 -1.44
C GLY A 175 -25.45 -2.50 0.00
N VAL A 176 -25.23 -3.45 0.90
CA VAL A 176 -25.44 -3.24 2.33
C VAL A 176 -24.17 -2.61 2.92
N LYS A 177 -24.28 -1.37 3.42
CA LYS A 177 -23.15 -0.68 4.08
C LYS A 177 -22.91 -1.26 5.47
N SER A 178 -23.99 -1.43 6.22
CA SER A 178 -23.95 -1.98 7.57
C SER A 178 -25.34 -2.46 7.98
N ARG A 179 -25.37 -3.53 8.77
CA ARG A 179 -26.53 -3.94 9.56
C ARG A 179 -26.22 -3.56 11.00
N ARG A 180 -27.03 -2.70 11.62
CA ARG A 180 -26.88 -2.34 13.03
C ARG A 180 -28.18 -2.61 13.75
N ILE A 181 -28.10 -3.05 15.00
CA ILE A 181 -29.30 -3.15 15.83
C ILE A 181 -29.81 -1.74 16.09
N SER A 182 -31.07 -1.48 15.73
CA SER A 182 -31.72 -0.20 15.99
C SER A 182 -32.19 -0.19 17.44
N GLY A 183 -31.57 0.65 18.26
CA GLY A 183 -32.00 0.83 19.65
C GLY A 183 -33.48 1.24 19.74
N ASP A 184 -33.96 2.06 18.81
CA ASP A 184 -35.34 2.52 18.76
C ASP A 184 -36.31 1.36 18.49
N LEU A 185 -35.99 0.47 17.54
CA LEU A 185 -36.82 -0.71 17.24
C LEU A 185 -36.85 -1.69 18.41
N VAL A 186 -35.72 -1.87 19.11
CA VAL A 186 -35.66 -2.72 20.30
C VAL A 186 -36.48 -2.09 21.43
N LYS A 187 -36.33 -0.79 21.68
CA LYS A 187 -37.08 -0.08 22.73
C LYS A 187 -38.59 -0.09 22.49
N GLU A 188 -39.03 0.06 21.25
CA GLU A 188 -40.45 0.09 20.88
C GLU A 188 -41.10 -1.28 21.02
N ARG A 189 -40.42 -2.35 20.58
CA ARG A 189 -41.01 -3.70 20.53
C ARG A 189 -40.75 -4.51 21.79
N GLU A 190 -39.60 -4.30 22.44
CA GLU A 190 -39.08 -5.11 23.54
C GLU A 190 -38.40 -4.21 24.59
N PRO A 191 -39.16 -3.37 25.31
CA PRO A 191 -38.59 -2.40 26.25
C PRO A 191 -37.75 -3.07 27.36
N ASP A 192 -38.15 -4.24 27.84
CA ASP A 192 -37.41 -4.99 28.86
C ASP A 192 -36.05 -5.46 28.35
N LEU A 193 -36.01 -5.92 27.10
CA LEU A 193 -34.78 -6.37 26.45
C LEU A 193 -33.87 -5.17 26.11
N TYR A 194 -34.46 -4.02 25.77
CA TYR A 194 -33.75 -2.76 25.62
C TYR A 194 -33.06 -2.33 26.92
N GLU A 195 -33.73 -2.42 28.07
CA GLU A 195 -33.13 -2.07 29.36
C GLU A 195 -31.96 -2.99 29.73
N GLN A 196 -32.10 -4.30 29.52
CA GLN A 196 -30.99 -5.27 29.72
C GLN A 196 -29.80 -4.96 28.81
N ALA A 197 -30.09 -4.47 27.61
CA ALA A 197 -29.10 -4.15 26.60
C ALA A 197 -28.49 -2.74 26.74
N LEU A 198 -29.03 -1.88 27.62
CA LEU A 198 -28.38 -0.63 28.05
C LEU A 198 -27.25 -0.91 29.05
N VAL A 199 -27.41 -1.92 29.89
CA VAL A 199 -26.41 -2.31 30.91
C VAL A 199 -25.17 -2.92 30.26
N SER A 200 -25.35 -3.63 29.14
CA SER A 200 -24.28 -4.26 28.40
C SER A 200 -24.23 -3.68 26.99
N THR A 201 -23.17 -2.94 26.65
CA THR A 201 -22.97 -2.38 25.31
C THR A 201 -23.49 -3.31 24.21
N LEU A 202 -24.52 -2.83 23.50
CA LEU A 202 -25.40 -3.61 22.63
C LEU A 202 -24.67 -4.06 21.36
N SER A 203 -23.78 -5.03 21.51
CA SER A 203 -23.11 -5.68 20.38
C SER A 203 -24.10 -6.62 19.69
N ALA A 204 -24.01 -6.69 18.37
CA ALA A 204 -24.77 -7.61 17.53
C ALA A 204 -24.79 -9.05 18.07
N GLU A 205 -23.63 -9.56 18.51
CA GLU A 205 -23.48 -10.93 19.03
C GLU A 205 -24.24 -11.15 20.35
N LYS A 206 -24.12 -10.22 21.31
CA LYS A 206 -24.84 -10.31 22.58
C LYS A 206 -26.35 -10.21 22.39
N PHE A 207 -26.81 -9.30 21.54
CA PHE A 207 -28.23 -9.17 21.24
C PHE A 207 -28.77 -10.43 20.58
N LYS A 208 -28.00 -11.04 19.67
CA LYS A 208 -28.34 -12.33 19.07
C LYS A 208 -28.41 -13.45 20.11
N ALA A 209 -27.47 -13.51 21.05
CA ALA A 209 -27.47 -14.49 22.14
C ALA A 209 -28.71 -14.34 23.04
N LEU A 210 -29.08 -13.11 23.41
CA LEU A 210 -30.31 -12.86 24.18
C LEU A 210 -31.57 -13.35 23.45
N LEU A 211 -31.65 -13.16 22.13
CA LEU A 211 -32.77 -13.70 21.34
C LEU A 211 -32.74 -15.23 21.24
N ILE A 212 -31.57 -15.86 21.20
CA ILE A 212 -31.44 -17.32 21.21
C ILE A 212 -31.92 -17.90 22.55
N ASP A 213 -31.53 -17.28 23.67
CA ASP A 213 -31.95 -17.69 25.01
C ASP A 213 -33.48 -17.61 25.20
N LEU A 214 -34.14 -16.75 24.41
CA LEU A 214 -35.59 -16.60 24.35
C LEU A 214 -36.27 -17.41 23.24
N GLU A 215 -35.53 -18.28 22.53
CA GLU A 215 -36.01 -19.07 21.37
C GLU A 215 -36.54 -18.23 20.18
N ARG A 216 -36.09 -16.97 20.07
CA ARG A 216 -36.55 -15.97 19.08
C ARG A 216 -35.47 -15.54 18.08
N GLU A 217 -34.47 -16.40 17.82
CA GLU A 217 -33.36 -16.08 16.92
C GLU A 217 -33.82 -15.57 15.53
N ARG A 218 -34.95 -16.10 15.02
CA ARG A 218 -35.51 -15.72 13.71
C ARG A 218 -35.91 -14.25 13.61
N GLU A 219 -36.12 -13.59 14.75
CA GLU A 219 -36.51 -12.18 14.79
C GLU A 219 -35.31 -11.22 14.73
N TYR A 220 -34.08 -11.73 14.84
CA TYR A 220 -32.86 -10.93 14.89
C TYR A 220 -32.73 -9.94 13.72
N GLU A 221 -33.07 -10.35 12.50
CA GLU A 221 -33.02 -9.47 11.33
C GLU A 221 -34.05 -8.34 11.39
N SER A 222 -35.17 -8.53 12.11
CA SER A 222 -36.23 -7.51 12.23
C SER A 222 -35.83 -6.31 13.11
N PHE A 223 -34.81 -6.48 13.96
CA PHE A 223 -34.24 -5.42 14.79
C PHE A 223 -33.07 -4.71 14.12
N GLN A 224 -32.70 -5.11 12.89
CA GLN A 224 -31.59 -4.50 12.17
C GLN A 224 -32.06 -3.31 11.33
N GLU A 225 -31.46 -2.15 11.59
CA GLU A 225 -31.41 -1.06 10.63
C GLU A 225 -30.41 -1.44 9.52
N VAL A 226 -30.92 -1.78 8.35
CA VAL A 226 -30.11 -2.05 7.16
C VAL A 226 -29.81 -0.71 6.48
N ARG A 227 -28.56 -0.24 6.60
CA ARG A 227 -28.10 0.95 5.86
C ARG A 227 -27.61 0.52 4.50
N LEU A 228 -28.32 0.96 3.46
CA LEU A 228 -27.92 0.74 2.08
C LEU A 228 -26.88 1.77 1.65
N THR A 229 -25.99 1.37 0.74
CA THR A 229 -25.08 2.25 0.02
C THR A 229 -25.29 2.07 -1.48
N ARG A 230 -25.21 3.15 -2.24
CA ARG A 230 -25.21 3.13 -3.70
C ARG A 230 -23.79 3.32 -4.17
N ASN A 231 -23.21 2.28 -4.77
CA ASN A 231 -21.89 2.32 -5.35
C ASN A 231 -22.01 2.60 -6.85
N PHE A 232 -21.43 3.70 -7.32
CA PHE A 232 -21.41 4.04 -8.74
C PHE A 232 -20.49 3.07 -9.50
N ARG A 233 -20.94 2.57 -10.65
CA ARG A 233 -20.19 1.66 -11.53
C ARG A 233 -20.27 2.14 -12.98
N SER A 234 -19.12 2.12 -13.66
CA SER A 234 -19.03 2.26 -15.10
C SER A 234 -18.73 0.89 -15.74
N PRO A 235 -19.30 0.57 -16.92
CA PRO A 235 -19.03 -0.69 -17.62
C PRO A 235 -17.57 -0.85 -18.06
N SER A 236 -16.81 0.25 -18.18
CA SER A 236 -15.38 0.23 -18.48
C SER A 236 -14.47 0.05 -17.25
N ASP A 237 -15.05 -0.23 -16.08
CA ASP A 237 -14.30 -0.57 -14.85
C ASP A 237 -14.40 -2.09 -14.58
N PRO A 238 -13.84 -2.96 -15.46
CA PRO A 238 -13.99 -4.41 -15.36
C PRO A 238 -13.31 -4.99 -14.11
N HIS A 239 -12.47 -4.22 -13.42
CA HIS A 239 -11.63 -4.71 -12.34
C HIS A 239 -11.93 -4.13 -10.96
N ARG A 240 -12.93 -3.25 -10.81
CA ARG A 240 -13.53 -2.95 -9.49
C ARG A 240 -14.52 -4.03 -9.06
N GLY A 241 -14.07 -5.29 -9.17
CA GLY A 241 -14.66 -6.42 -8.45
C GLY A 241 -14.80 -6.02 -6.99
N VAL A 242 -16.00 -6.22 -6.44
CA VAL A 242 -16.34 -5.75 -5.09
C VAL A 242 -15.51 -6.56 -4.09
N GLY A 243 -14.29 -6.11 -3.81
CA GLY A 243 -13.54 -6.48 -2.63
C GLY A 243 -14.14 -5.86 -1.35
N THR A 244 -15.46 -5.68 -1.29
CA THR A 244 -16.09 -5.72 0.04
C THR A 244 -15.80 -7.14 0.48
N ARG A 245 -14.91 -7.28 1.46
CA ARG A 245 -15.09 -8.29 2.49
C ARG A 245 -16.56 -8.17 2.87
N GLU A 246 -17.41 -8.98 2.25
CA GLU A 246 -18.61 -9.41 2.93
C GLU A 246 -18.07 -9.88 4.27
N SER A 247 -18.44 -9.19 5.33
CA SER A 247 -18.31 -9.69 6.68
C SER A 247 -19.21 -10.92 6.72
N GLY A 248 -18.77 -12.01 6.07
CA GLY A 248 -19.25 -13.33 6.32
C GLY A 248 -18.99 -13.54 7.80
N THR A 249 -20.08 -13.55 8.56
CA THR A 249 -20.12 -14.20 9.85
C THR A 249 -19.33 -15.50 9.73
N ALA A 250 -18.25 -15.59 10.49
CA ALA A 250 -17.41 -16.76 10.58
C ALA A 250 -18.26 -17.93 11.08
N HIS A 251 -18.86 -18.67 10.16
CA HIS A 251 -19.29 -20.03 10.40
C HIS A 251 -18.18 -20.95 9.89
N ASP A 252 -17.50 -21.57 10.85
CA ASP A 252 -16.74 -22.81 10.75
C ASP A 252 -16.02 -23.11 9.42
N PHE A 253 -14.89 -22.44 9.22
CA PHE A 253 -13.78 -23.05 8.47
C PHE A 253 -12.87 -23.76 9.48
N GLN A 254 -13.24 -24.99 9.82
CA GLN A 254 -12.42 -25.90 10.62
C GLN A 254 -11.16 -26.32 9.83
N GLY A 255 -10.01 -26.00 10.42
CA GLY A 255 -8.87 -26.93 10.47
C GLY A 255 -7.93 -27.00 9.28
N CYS A 256 -6.73 -26.45 9.46
CA CYS A 256 -5.48 -27.23 9.44
C CYS A 256 -4.33 -26.35 9.94
N SER A 257 -4.29 -26.17 11.26
CA SER A 257 -3.06 -25.79 11.96
C SER A 257 -2.22 -27.05 12.10
N SER A 258 -1.16 -27.18 11.31
CA SER A 258 -0.22 -28.29 11.46
C SER A 258 0.62 -28.06 12.71
N ALA A 259 0.19 -28.66 13.81
CA ALA A 259 0.97 -28.89 15.00
C ALA A 259 2.19 -29.76 14.66
N ASN A 260 3.37 -29.29 15.08
CA ASN A 260 4.61 -30.02 15.01
C ASN A 260 4.68 -30.93 16.24
N SER A 261 4.31 -32.20 16.09
CA SER A 261 4.45 -33.23 17.12
C SER A 261 5.88 -33.75 17.14
N GLY A 262 6.52 -33.65 18.30
CA GLY A 262 7.84 -34.19 18.55
C GLY A 262 7.85 -35.69 18.82
N LEU A 263 9.05 -36.28 18.77
CA LEU A 263 9.45 -37.48 19.52
C LEU A 263 10.97 -37.41 19.82
N PRO A 264 11.47 -38.19 20.80
CA PRO A 264 12.37 -37.67 21.83
C PRO A 264 13.76 -38.30 21.84
N GLY A 265 14.63 -37.70 22.65
CA GLY A 265 15.69 -38.41 23.36
C GLY A 265 17.11 -38.13 22.84
N GLN A 266 17.87 -37.37 23.63
CA GLN A 266 19.02 -37.94 24.34
C GLN A 266 19.57 -36.96 25.37
N THR A 267 19.65 -37.46 26.60
CA THR A 267 20.33 -36.90 27.76
C THR A 267 21.82 -36.72 27.51
N SER A 268 22.38 -35.58 27.91
CA SER A 268 23.64 -35.56 28.65
C SER A 268 23.77 -34.30 29.49
N ARG A 269 24.15 -34.56 30.74
CA ARG A 269 24.45 -33.64 31.83
C ARG A 269 25.59 -32.70 31.41
N ASN A 270 25.55 -31.44 31.84
CA ASN A 270 26.69 -30.86 32.53
C ASN A 270 26.26 -29.69 33.42
N LEU A 271 26.72 -29.81 34.67
CA LEU A 271 26.62 -28.84 35.75
C LEU A 271 27.59 -27.68 35.50
N ALA A 272 27.11 -26.44 35.67
CA ALA A 272 27.95 -25.36 36.18
C ALA A 272 27.08 -24.33 36.89
N ARG A 273 27.16 -24.35 38.22
CA ARG A 273 26.79 -23.26 39.13
C ARG A 273 27.65 -22.04 38.82
N ILE A 274 27.05 -20.86 38.74
CA ILE A 274 27.51 -19.54 39.24
C ILE A 274 26.19 -18.73 39.26
N GLY A 275 25.64 -18.33 40.40
CA GLY A 275 26.13 -17.23 41.23
C GLY A 275 25.04 -16.16 41.27
N VAL A 276 24.11 -16.30 42.23
CA VAL A 276 23.04 -15.34 42.52
C VAL A 276 23.65 -14.10 43.16
N ALA A 277 23.44 -12.94 42.57
CA ALA A 277 23.61 -11.65 43.23
C ALA A 277 22.31 -10.86 43.09
N ALA A 278 21.66 -10.66 44.24
CA ALA A 278 20.48 -9.82 44.41
C ALA A 278 20.80 -8.36 44.09
N ARG A 279 19.89 -7.69 43.38
CA ARG A 279 19.80 -6.23 43.34
C ARG A 279 18.35 -5.80 43.50
N ASP A 280 18.18 -4.83 44.37
CA ASP A 280 16.94 -4.25 44.85
C ASP A 280 16.05 -3.59 43.76
N PRO A 281 14.74 -3.47 44.03
CA PRO A 281 13.77 -2.95 43.06
C PRO A 281 13.79 -1.42 43.04
N VAL A 282 14.29 -0.85 41.93
CA VAL A 282 14.17 0.59 41.65
C VAL A 282 12.83 0.89 40.96
N GLY A 283 12.22 1.99 41.41
CA GLY A 283 10.87 2.47 41.14
C GLY A 283 10.42 2.44 39.67
N ARG A 284 9.16 2.01 39.50
CA ARG A 284 8.37 2.23 38.29
C ARG A 284 8.08 3.72 38.13
N GLN A 285 8.54 4.30 37.03
CA GLN A 285 8.00 5.52 36.45
C GLN A 285 7.37 5.23 35.07
N PRO A 286 6.38 6.04 34.64
CA PRO A 286 5.38 5.64 33.68
C PRO A 286 5.89 5.61 32.23
N ARG A 287 5.36 4.65 31.47
CA ARG A 287 5.53 4.48 30.02
C ARG A 287 4.96 5.69 29.29
N HIS A 288 5.82 6.62 28.87
CA HIS A 288 5.49 7.53 27.78
C HIS A 288 5.52 6.79 26.44
N GLN A 289 4.46 7.02 25.68
CA GLN A 289 4.21 6.47 24.35
C GLN A 289 5.28 6.96 23.36
N ILE A 290 6.03 6.03 22.75
CA ILE A 290 6.76 6.32 21.52
C ILE A 290 5.79 6.04 20.36
N ARG A 291 5.08 7.10 19.95
CA ARG A 291 4.49 7.23 18.61
C ARG A 291 5.37 8.19 17.82
N SER A 292 6.30 7.64 17.04
CA SER A 292 6.95 8.28 15.88
C SER A 292 7.16 7.13 14.88
N LEU A 293 6.85 7.19 13.59
CA LEU A 293 6.95 8.27 12.61
C LEU A 293 5.80 8.13 11.60
N ALA A 294 4.90 9.11 11.56
CA ALA A 294 3.97 9.33 10.45
C ALA A 294 3.54 10.80 10.45
N HIS A 295 4.51 11.70 10.31
CA HIS A 295 4.26 13.09 9.93
C HIS A 295 5.41 13.57 9.05
N ARG A 296 5.26 13.33 7.73
CA ARG A 296 5.90 14.17 6.71
C ARG A 296 4.78 14.98 6.08
N ALA A 297 4.28 15.95 6.84
CA ALA A 297 3.48 17.04 6.33
C ALA A 297 4.42 18.24 6.15
N THR A 298 4.59 18.64 4.88
CA THR A 298 4.74 20.03 4.43
C THR A 298 5.48 20.98 5.36
N ARG A 299 6.78 21.12 5.14
CA ARG A 299 7.54 22.33 5.48
C ARG A 299 8.33 22.76 4.25
N THR A 300 7.59 23.32 3.29
CA THR A 300 8.10 23.94 2.05
C THR A 300 7.44 25.32 1.87
N GLU A 301 7.41 26.10 2.94
CA GLU A 301 7.05 27.53 2.90
C GLU A 301 8.05 28.28 3.80
N GLU A 302 9.30 28.40 3.35
CA GLU A 302 10.23 29.42 3.89
C GLU A 302 11.48 29.65 3.01
N PHE A 303 11.47 29.23 1.73
CA PHE A 303 12.62 29.43 0.82
C PHE A 303 12.26 30.09 -0.52
N ALA A 304 11.06 30.67 -0.65
CA ALA A 304 10.61 31.30 -1.91
C ALA A 304 10.92 32.81 -2.03
N ASP A 305 11.41 33.48 -0.99
CA ASP A 305 11.55 34.96 -1.00
C ASP A 305 12.98 35.50 -1.25
N GLN A 306 13.91 34.70 -1.78
CA GLN A 306 15.29 35.15 -2.02
C GLN A 306 15.81 35.08 -3.46
N HIS A 307 14.96 34.81 -4.46
CA HIS A 307 15.41 34.69 -5.85
C HIS A 307 14.92 35.74 -6.86
N ASP A 308 14.18 36.78 -6.44
CA ASP A 308 13.69 37.84 -7.36
C ASP A 308 14.50 39.16 -7.36
N ALA A 309 15.67 39.22 -6.69
CA ALA A 309 16.43 40.48 -6.57
C ALA A 309 17.70 40.60 -7.43
N PHE A 310 17.94 39.71 -8.40
CA PHE A 310 19.19 39.73 -9.20
C PHE A 310 19.01 39.98 -10.71
N GLY A 311 17.80 40.25 -11.18
CA GLY A 311 17.46 40.30 -12.61
C GLY A 311 17.41 41.67 -13.29
N ASP A 312 17.58 42.80 -12.59
CA ASP A 312 17.14 44.10 -13.15
C ASP A 312 18.15 45.26 -13.07
N ARG A 313 19.44 45.00 -13.30
CA ARG A 313 20.45 46.07 -13.23
C ARG A 313 21.64 45.93 -14.19
N MET A 314 21.39 45.85 -15.50
CA MET A 314 22.48 45.86 -16.51
C MET A 314 22.07 46.41 -17.90
N THR A 315 21.38 47.56 -17.97
CA THR A 315 21.26 48.32 -19.25
C THR A 315 21.14 49.82 -19.01
N ARG A 316 22.25 50.48 -18.67
CA ARG A 316 22.42 51.94 -18.87
C ARG A 316 23.87 52.39 -18.75
N VAL A 317 24.65 52.25 -19.82
CA VAL A 317 25.86 53.04 -20.16
C VAL A 317 26.06 52.82 -21.66
N GLY A 318 26.24 53.77 -22.56
CA GLY A 318 26.35 55.22 -22.55
C GLY A 318 26.56 55.61 -24.02
N GLU A 319 25.99 56.73 -24.44
CA GLU A 319 26.26 57.34 -25.74
C GLU A 319 27.74 57.74 -25.85
N PRO A 320 28.33 57.64 -27.06
CA PRO A 320 29.36 58.58 -27.47
C PRO A 320 28.84 59.44 -28.62
N SER A 321 28.79 60.74 -28.32
CA SER A 321 28.80 61.86 -29.24
C SER A 321 30.18 62.01 -29.91
N GLY A 322 30.19 62.55 -31.14
CA GLY A 322 31.38 63.01 -31.87
C GLY A 322 31.42 62.45 -33.29
N GLU A 323 31.00 63.16 -34.32
CA GLU A 323 31.68 64.27 -35.02
C GLU A 323 32.30 63.83 -36.37
N ALA A 324 31.70 64.37 -37.44
CA ALA A 324 32.27 64.93 -38.67
C ALA A 324 33.50 64.31 -39.37
N GLY A 325 33.38 64.16 -40.70
CA GLY A 325 34.50 64.16 -41.66
C GLY A 325 34.15 63.42 -42.96
N HIS A 326 33.53 64.06 -43.97
CA HIS A 326 34.19 64.63 -45.16
C HIS A 326 35.08 63.66 -45.97
N ALA A 327 34.62 63.32 -47.19
CA ALA A 327 35.30 63.49 -48.50
C ALA A 327 34.77 62.44 -49.51
N VAL A 328 34.02 62.85 -50.52
CA VAL A 328 34.42 63.26 -51.90
C VAL A 328 34.39 62.07 -52.87
N ALA A 329 33.78 62.35 -54.02
CA ALA A 329 33.56 61.51 -55.19
C ALA A 329 34.84 61.15 -55.97
#